data_AF-A0A7V6MIZ8-F1
#
_entry.id   AF-A0A7V6MIZ8-F1
#
_cell.length_a   1.000
_cell.length_b   1.000
_cell.length_c   1.000
_cell.angle_alpha   90.00
_cell.angle_beta   90.00
_cell.angle_gamma   90.00
#
_symmetry.space_group_name_H-M   'P 1'
#
loop_
_entity.id
_entity.type
_entity.pdbx_description
1 polymer ?
#
loop_
_entity_poly.entity_id
_entity_poly.type
_entity_poly.pdbx_seq_one_letter_code
_entity_poly.pdbx_strand_id
1 'polypeptide(L)'
;MEQLAIVTRNRYVESTHQGCICVVDSEGNVIYKKGDINTRFFFRSAAKPIQIIPFIQSGGAKAMNYTPKEIAIGCASHSGEPTHQKTVLNVLKRLNLDVKDLRCGVKRPYNEDENNRLISHGEKPSPLHSGCS
;
A
#
# COMPACT_ATOMS: atom_id res chain seq x y z
N MET A 1 -8.39 17.00 -15.16
CA MET A 1 -8.22 17.08 -13.68
C MET A 1 -8.80 18.39 -13.20
N GLU A 2 -9.44 18.40 -12.04
CA GLU A 2 -10.05 19.59 -11.41
C GLU A 2 -9.43 19.85 -10.02
N GLN A 3 -9.56 21.07 -9.50
CA GLN A 3 -9.09 21.42 -8.15
C GLN A 3 -9.82 20.59 -7.08
N LEU A 4 -9.10 19.71 -6.39
CA LEU A 4 -9.61 18.90 -5.28
C LEU A 4 -9.38 19.55 -3.92
N ALA A 5 -8.21 20.13 -3.71
CA ALA A 5 -7.82 20.77 -2.45
C ALA A 5 -6.91 21.97 -2.70
N ILE A 6 -6.87 22.88 -1.74
CA ILE A 6 -5.93 24.00 -1.69
C ILE A 6 -5.21 24.00 -0.33
N VAL A 7 -3.95 24.39 -0.34
CA VAL A 7 -3.20 24.74 0.86
C VAL A 7 -3.14 26.25 0.94
N THR A 8 -3.45 26.81 2.12
CA THR A 8 -3.41 28.25 2.33
C THR A 8 -2.30 28.63 3.31
N ARG A 9 -1.66 29.78 3.06
CA ARG A 9 -0.74 30.43 3.99
C ARG A 9 -1.21 31.86 4.21
N ASN A 10 -1.49 32.22 5.46
CA ASN A 10 -2.02 33.53 5.83
C ASN A 10 -3.27 33.94 5.02
N ARG A 11 -4.18 32.99 4.75
CA ARG A 11 -5.41 33.16 3.95
C ARG A 11 -5.21 33.30 2.43
N TYR A 12 -3.97 33.25 1.93
CA TYR A 12 -3.68 33.19 0.49
C TYR A 12 -3.54 31.73 0.05
N VAL A 13 -4.01 31.42 -1.17
CA VAL A 13 -3.79 30.10 -1.77
C VAL A 13 -2.31 29.98 -2.13
N GLU A 14 -1.61 29.07 -1.45
CA GLU A 14 -0.19 28.79 -1.67
C GLU A 14 -0.01 27.64 -2.66
N SER A 15 -0.90 26.66 -2.66
CA SER A 15 -0.83 25.52 -3.57
C SER A 15 -2.21 24.99 -3.91
N THR A 16 -2.39 24.58 -5.17
CA THR A 16 -3.61 23.97 -5.69
C THR A 16 -3.34 22.54 -6.09
N HIS A 17 -4.10 21.60 -5.53
CA HIS A 17 -4.01 20.17 -5.85
C HIS A 17 -5.13 19.79 -6.80
N GLN A 18 -4.75 19.38 -8.01
CA GLN A 18 -5.69 18.91 -9.02
C GLN A 18 -5.75 17.38 -9.06
N GLY A 19 -6.91 16.83 -9.39
CA GLY A 19 -7.10 15.40 -9.54
C GLY A 19 -8.50 15.05 -10.02
N CYS A 20 -8.86 13.79 -9.86
CA CYS A 20 -10.19 13.26 -10.12
C CYS A 20 -10.65 12.42 -8.92
N ILE A 21 -11.94 12.46 -8.61
CA ILE A 21 -12.58 11.60 -7.60
C ILE A 21 -13.70 10.85 -8.30
N CYS A 22 -13.80 9.55 -8.05
CA CYS A 22 -14.92 8.72 -8.46
C CYS A 22 -15.31 7.83 -7.27
N VAL A 23 -16.57 7.89 -6.86
CA VAL A 23 -17.14 7.01 -5.85
C VAL A 23 -18.23 6.19 -6.54
N VAL A 24 -18.15 4.88 -6.38
CA VAL A 24 -19.12 3.93 -6.94
C VAL A 24 -19.78 3.14 -5.81
N ASP A 25 -21.04 2.75 -6.02
CA ASP A 25 -21.71 1.78 -5.15
C ASP A 25 -21.32 0.33 -5.50
N SER A 26 -21.94 -0.64 -4.84
CA SER A 26 -21.70 -2.08 -5.09
C SER A 26 -22.22 -2.58 -6.44
N GLU A 27 -23.13 -1.85 -7.09
CA GLU A 27 -23.64 -2.16 -8.42
C GLU A 27 -22.78 -1.54 -9.53
N GLY A 28 -21.82 -0.68 -9.15
CA GLY A 28 -20.93 0.02 -10.06
C GLY A 28 -21.48 1.37 -10.54
N ASN A 29 -22.59 1.85 -9.97
CA ASN A 29 -23.12 3.16 -10.32
C ASN A 29 -22.25 4.27 -9.70
N VAL A 30 -21.96 5.31 -10.47
CA VAL A 30 -21.23 6.49 -9.98
C VAL A 30 -22.15 7.33 -9.09
N ILE A 31 -21.88 7.34 -7.79
CA ILE A 31 -22.65 8.11 -6.80
C ILE A 31 -22.02 9.48 -6.50
N TYR A 32 -20.74 9.66 -6.82
CA TYR A 32 -20.07 10.96 -6.75
C TYR A 32 -18.89 11.00 -7.72
N LYS A 33 -18.70 12.15 -8.37
CA LYS A 33 -17.49 12.41 -9.17
C LYS A 33 -17.04 13.85 -9.09
N LYS A 34 -15.75 14.07 -9.27
CA LYS A 34 -15.13 15.39 -9.44
C LYS A 34 -14.00 15.30 -10.47
N GLY A 35 -13.94 16.22 -11.42
CA GLY A 35 -13.06 16.11 -12.58
C GLY A 35 -13.50 15.05 -13.60
N ASP A 36 -12.64 14.85 -14.62
CA ASP A 36 -12.84 13.84 -15.66
C ASP A 36 -12.40 12.45 -15.20
N ILE A 37 -13.37 11.62 -14.84
CA ILE A 37 -13.14 10.23 -14.39
C ILE A 37 -12.77 9.27 -15.53
N ASN A 38 -12.79 9.71 -16.79
CA ASN A 38 -12.32 8.92 -17.94
C ASN A 38 -10.83 9.14 -18.24
N THR A 39 -10.19 10.06 -17.53
CA THR A 39 -8.75 10.27 -17.66
C THR A 39 -8.02 8.97 -17.30
N ARG A 40 -7.04 8.58 -18.12
CA ARG A 40 -6.27 7.35 -17.92
C ARG A 40 -5.07 7.59 -17.02
N PHE A 41 -4.88 6.70 -16.04
CA PHE A 41 -3.73 6.70 -15.15
C PHE A 41 -3.20 5.28 -14.95
N PHE A 42 -1.92 5.15 -14.62
CA PHE A 42 -1.40 3.89 -14.12
C PHE A 42 -1.91 3.64 -12.70
N PHE A 43 -2.37 2.42 -12.41
CA PHE A 43 -2.89 2.07 -11.08
C PHE A 43 -1.82 2.12 -9.99
N ARG A 44 -0.54 1.97 -10.37
CA ARG A 44 0.60 1.84 -9.45
C ARG A 44 0.25 0.81 -8.35
N SER A 45 0.61 1.10 -7.10
CA SER A 45 0.34 0.19 -5.97
C SER A 45 -1.14 -0.02 -5.67
N ALA A 46 -2.07 0.76 -6.23
CA ALA A 46 -3.51 0.55 -6.04
C ALA A 46 -4.02 -0.71 -6.76
N ALA A 47 -3.24 -1.30 -7.67
CA ALA A 47 -3.60 -2.54 -8.36
C ALA A 47 -3.51 -3.80 -7.47
N LYS A 48 -2.83 -3.74 -6.32
CA LYS A 48 -2.51 -4.90 -5.48
C LYS A 48 -3.71 -5.77 -5.09
N PRO A 49 -4.87 -5.22 -4.65
CA PRO A 49 -6.05 -6.05 -4.38
C PRO A 49 -6.52 -6.82 -5.62
N ILE A 50 -6.49 -6.18 -6.79
CA ILE A 50 -6.89 -6.79 -8.07
C ILE A 50 -5.90 -7.89 -8.46
N GLN A 51 -4.60 -7.68 -8.23
CA GLN A 51 -3.54 -8.66 -8.50
C GLN A 51 -3.65 -9.92 -7.64
N ILE A 52 -4.24 -9.82 -6.44
CA ILE A 52 -4.41 -10.96 -5.52
C ILE A 52 -5.65 -11.81 -5.81
N ILE A 53 -6.69 -11.23 -6.43
CA ILE A 53 -7.94 -11.96 -6.71
C ILE A 53 -7.69 -13.32 -7.39
N PRO A 54 -6.87 -13.44 -8.46
CA PRO A 54 -6.63 -14.74 -9.11
C PRO A 54 -5.96 -15.77 -8.18
N PHE A 55 -5.06 -15.32 -7.30
CA PHE A 55 -4.40 -16.19 -6.33
C PHE A 55 -5.38 -16.76 -5.29
N ILE A 56 -6.35 -15.95 -4.85
CA ILE A 56 -7.41 -16.40 -3.94
C ILE A 56 -8.39 -17.31 -4.68
N GLN A 57 -8.87 -16.90 -5.86
CA GLN A 57 -9.89 -17.63 -6.62
C GLN A 57 -9.39 -18.99 -7.14
N SER A 58 -8.09 -19.12 -7.43
CA SER A 58 -7.48 -20.42 -7.76
C SER A 58 -7.38 -21.38 -6.57
N GLY A 59 -7.73 -20.95 -5.36
CA GLY A 59 -7.60 -21.73 -4.14
C GLY A 59 -6.20 -21.72 -3.53
N GLY A 60 -5.24 -20.97 -4.11
CA GLY A 60 -3.85 -20.92 -3.65
C GLY A 60 -3.73 -20.44 -2.20
N ALA A 61 -4.49 -19.41 -1.83
CA ALA A 61 -4.52 -18.92 -0.45
C ALA A 61 -4.97 -20.00 0.55
N LYS A 62 -5.99 -20.80 0.20
CA LYS A 62 -6.49 -21.91 1.03
C LYS A 62 -5.49 -23.06 1.07
N ALA A 63 -4.96 -23.47 -0.07
CA ALA A 63 -4.01 -24.58 -0.18
C ALA A 63 -2.73 -24.34 0.63
N MET A 64 -2.29 -23.08 0.71
CA MET A 64 -1.10 -22.67 1.47
C MET A 64 -1.42 -22.10 2.86
N ASN A 65 -2.67 -22.22 3.34
CA ASN A 65 -3.09 -21.76 4.67
C ASN A 65 -2.74 -20.28 4.95
N TYR A 66 -2.95 -19.39 3.98
CA TYR A 66 -2.79 -17.96 4.19
C TYR A 66 -3.86 -17.42 5.13
N THR A 67 -3.41 -16.66 6.13
CA THR A 67 -4.32 -15.98 7.07
C THR A 67 -4.87 -14.69 6.46
N PRO A 68 -5.98 -14.13 6.99
CA PRO A 68 -6.46 -12.82 6.56
C PRO A 68 -5.42 -11.69 6.67
N LYS A 69 -4.52 -11.76 7.67
CA LYS A 69 -3.42 -10.79 7.83
C LYS A 69 -2.40 -10.86 6.70
N GLU A 70 -2.07 -12.08 6.26
CA GLU A 70 -1.13 -12.31 5.15
C GLU A 70 -1.76 -12.05 3.79
N ILE A 71 -3.08 -12.19 3.66
CA ILE A 71 -3.79 -11.72 2.46
C ILE A 71 -3.78 -10.18 2.44
N ALA A 72 -4.06 -9.55 3.58
CA ALA A 72 -4.07 -8.10 3.69
C ALA A 72 -2.72 -7.46 3.36
N ILE A 73 -1.59 -8.08 3.74
CA ILE A 73 -0.25 -7.53 3.43
C ILE A 73 -0.03 -7.41 1.93
N GLY A 74 -0.48 -8.40 1.16
CA GLY A 74 -0.33 -8.37 -0.29
C GLY A 74 -1.35 -7.47 -0.99
N CYS A 75 -2.47 -7.12 -0.34
CA CYS A 75 -3.50 -6.24 -0.91
C CYS A 75 -3.14 -4.75 -0.78
N ALA A 76 -2.18 -4.39 0.08
CA ALA A 76 -1.96 -3.01 0.47
C ALA A 76 -0.50 -2.57 0.34
N SER A 77 -0.25 -1.29 0.58
CA SER A 77 1.09 -0.82 0.94
C SER A 77 1.13 -0.64 2.45
N HIS A 78 2.06 -1.30 3.12
CA HIS A 78 2.12 -1.27 4.58
C HIS A 78 3.08 -0.20 5.10
N SER A 79 2.91 0.21 6.35
CA SER A 79 3.71 1.29 6.95
C SER A 79 5.06 0.83 7.51
N GLY A 80 5.36 -0.47 7.46
CA GLY A 80 6.64 -1.03 7.89
C GLY A 80 6.73 -1.32 9.39
N GLU A 81 5.61 -1.21 10.12
CA GLU A 81 5.52 -1.57 11.54
C GLU A 81 5.94 -3.02 11.83
N PRO A 82 6.37 -3.33 13.06
CA PRO A 82 6.79 -4.68 13.44
C PRO A 82 5.78 -5.79 13.12
N THR A 83 4.47 -5.48 13.20
CA THR A 83 3.38 -6.42 12.85
C THR A 83 3.37 -6.74 11.35
N HIS A 84 3.63 -5.75 10.50
CA HIS A 84 3.79 -5.93 9.05
C HIS A 84 5.05 -6.75 8.74
N GLN A 85 6.18 -6.38 9.33
CA GLN A 85 7.46 -7.09 9.15
C GLN A 85 7.33 -8.58 9.53
N LYS A 86 6.72 -8.87 10.68
CA LYS A 86 6.44 -10.25 11.12
C LYS A 86 5.52 -11.00 10.16
N THR A 87 4.52 -10.32 9.60
CA THR A 87 3.59 -10.93 8.64
C THR A 87 4.31 -11.28 7.33
N VAL A 88 5.13 -10.38 6.79
CA VAL A 88 5.96 -10.65 5.60
C VAL A 88 6.94 -11.80 5.85
N LEU A 89 7.62 -11.81 7.01
CA LEU A 89 8.55 -12.88 7.39
C LEU A 89 7.87 -14.26 7.44
N ASN A 90 6.63 -14.33 7.95
CA ASN A 90 5.87 -15.59 7.97
C ASN A 90 5.54 -16.08 6.56
N VAL A 91 5.18 -15.17 5.64
CA VAL A 91 4.93 -15.49 4.23
C VAL A 91 6.20 -15.99 3.56
N LEU A 92 7.33 -15.27 3.72
CA LEU A 92 8.62 -15.67 3.16
C LEU A 92 9.04 -17.06 3.66
N LYS A 93 8.94 -17.29 4.97
CA LYS A 93 9.26 -18.59 5.59
C LYS A 93 8.42 -19.72 4.99
N ARG A 94 7.11 -19.49 4.78
CA ARG A 94 6.22 -20.48 4.16
C ARG A 94 6.65 -20.84 2.73
N LEU A 95 7.13 -19.85 1.99
CA LEU A 95 7.59 -20.00 0.62
C LEU A 95 9.05 -20.48 0.53
N ASN A 96 9.72 -20.72 1.67
CA ASN A 96 11.14 -21.03 1.75
C ASN A 96 12.02 -19.95 1.06
N LEU A 97 11.67 -18.69 1.31
CA LEU A 97 12.35 -17.49 0.82
C LEU A 97 12.99 -16.70 1.97
N ASP A 98 14.02 -15.95 1.63
CA ASP A 98 14.72 -15.03 2.53
C ASP A 98 14.28 -13.57 2.27
N VAL A 99 14.55 -12.68 3.24
CA VAL A 99 14.33 -11.22 3.09
C VAL A 99 15.05 -10.64 1.87
N LYS A 100 16.19 -11.22 1.47
CA LYS A 100 16.96 -10.78 0.29
C LYS A 100 16.26 -11.08 -1.04
N ASP A 101 15.28 -11.99 -1.04
CA ASP A 101 14.49 -12.31 -2.23
C ASP A 101 13.42 -11.24 -2.53
N LEU A 102 13.13 -10.38 -1.55
CA LEU A 102 12.29 -9.20 -1.76
C LEU A 102 12.98 -8.22 -2.71
N ARG A 103 12.33 -7.93 -3.85
CA ARG A 103 12.83 -7.03 -4.90
C ARG A 103 12.34 -5.58 -4.75
N CYS A 104 11.81 -5.21 -3.58
CA CYS A 104 11.22 -3.90 -3.30
C CYS A 104 12.23 -2.81 -2.90
N GLY A 105 13.50 -3.18 -2.72
CA GLY A 105 14.55 -2.30 -2.19
C GLY A 105 14.36 -1.95 -0.71
N VAL A 106 15.24 -1.11 -0.19
CA VAL A 106 15.22 -0.65 1.21
C VAL A 106 14.66 0.77 1.26
N LYS A 107 13.66 0.98 2.13
CA LYS A 107 13.07 2.30 2.40
C LYS A 107 12.88 2.47 3.90
N ARG A 108 12.89 3.72 4.37
CA ARG A 108 12.43 4.04 5.72
C ARG A 108 10.95 3.65 5.85
N PRO A 109 10.52 3.13 7.01
CA PRO A 109 9.11 2.84 7.25
C PRO A 109 8.30 4.14 7.19
N TYR A 110 7.05 4.05 6.71
CA TYR A 110 6.12 5.18 6.75
C TYR A 110 5.59 5.44 8.16
N ASN A 111 5.60 4.42 9.02
CA ASN A 111 5.23 4.57 10.42
C ASN A 111 6.35 5.35 11.14
N GLU A 112 5.97 6.48 11.75
CA GLU A 112 6.91 7.40 12.40
C GLU A 112 7.55 6.76 13.64
N ASP A 113 6.79 6.02 14.43
CA ASP A 113 7.29 5.38 15.65
C ASP A 113 8.37 4.34 15.34
N GLU A 114 8.15 3.49 14.32
CA GLU A 114 9.15 2.52 13.88
C GLU A 114 10.37 3.21 13.26
N ASN A 115 10.18 4.31 12.51
CA ASN A 115 11.29 5.09 11.99
C ASN A 115 12.14 5.70 13.12
N ASN A 116 11.50 6.23 14.16
CA ASN A 116 12.16 6.80 15.34
C ASN A 116 12.86 5.72 16.17
N ARG A 117 12.26 4.53 16.29
CA ARG A 117 12.89 3.36 16.92
C ARG A 117 14.19 2.99 16.20
N LEU A 118 14.16 2.87 14.86
CA LEU A 118 15.36 2.57 14.08
C LEU A 118 16.47 3.61 14.32
N ILE A 119 16.12 4.90 14.26
CA ILE A 119 17.07 6.01 14.45
C ILE A 119 17.66 5.98 15.87
N SER A 120 16.83 5.87 16.90
CA SER A 120 17.27 5.87 18.30
C SER A 120 18.18 4.70 18.65
N HIS A 121 18.02 3.55 17.97
CA HIS A 121 18.84 2.36 18.17
C HIS A 121 20.04 2.27 17.22
N GLY A 122 20.22 3.25 16.32
CA GLY A 122 21.28 3.22 15.30
C GLY A 122 21.09 2.10 14.26
N GLU A 123 19.87 1.58 14.12
CA GLU A 123 19.54 0.52 13.17
C GLU A 123 19.28 1.08 11.77
N LYS A 124 19.60 0.27 10.75
CA LYS A 124 19.30 0.60 9.35
C LYS A 124 17.98 -0.07 8.94
N PRO A 125 17.15 0.59 8.12
CA PRO A 125 16.00 -0.07 7.54
C PRO A 125 16.44 -1.26 6.65
N SER A 126 15.51 -2.19 6.49
CA SER A 126 15.65 -3.39 5.65
C SER A 126 14.52 -3.43 4.60
N PRO A 127 14.53 -4.39 3.65
CA PRO A 127 13.43 -4.55 2.71
C PRO A 127 12.05 -4.69 3.38
N LEU A 128 11.99 -5.27 4.59
CA LEU A 128 10.75 -5.43 5.38
C LEU A 128 10.07 -4.11 5.78
N HIS A 129 10.79 -3.00 5.71
CA HIS A 129 10.25 -1.68 6.02
C HIS A 129 9.65 -0.99 4.77
N SER A 130 9.92 -1.52 3.58
CA SER A 130 9.39 -0.99 2.33
C SER A 130 7.89 -1.29 2.27
N GLY A 131 7.03 -0.29 2.03
CA GLY A 131 5.59 -0.54 1.87
C GLY A 131 5.20 -1.40 0.66
N CYS A 132 6.15 -2.01 -0.03
CA CYS A 132 5.92 -2.96 -1.12
C CYS A 132 6.60 -4.31 -0.88
N SER A 133 7.14 -4.56 0.33
CA SER A 133 7.52 -5.92 0.73
C SER A 133 6.32 -6.80 1.02
#